data_AF-A0A8H3DD69-F1
#
_entry.id   AF-A0A8H3DD69-F1
#
_cell.length_a   1.000
_cell.length_b   1.000
_cell.length_c   1.000
_cell.angle_alpha   90.00
_cell.angle_beta   90.00
_cell.angle_gamma   90.00
#
_symmetry.space_group_name_H-M   'P 1'
#
loop_
_entity.id
_entity.type
_entity.pdbx_description
1 polymer ?
#
loop_
_entity_poly.entity_id
_entity_poly.type
_entity_poly.pdbx_seq_one_letter_code
_entity_poly.pdbx_strand_id
1 'polypeptide(L)'
;MRFVVHECWRQAAFVYLYMAVCGDPCDTPRVKETFKRYMDLLNGIKPGRLPDEHLLPILPIISPAALRRRDRQVIRQRVLGLYSRDQTYVANTWIIFVIDGVWARTDAEGRPTTWADFAMPHKRIVNV
;
A
#
# COMPACT_ATOMS: atom_id res chain seq x y z
N MET A 1 -9.92 -7.74 17.25
CA MET A 1 -9.50 -7.83 15.83
C MET A 1 -10.47 -7.16 14.86
N ARG A 2 -11.77 -7.50 14.86
CA ARG A 2 -12.75 -6.91 13.91
C ARG A 2 -12.73 -5.37 13.85
N PHE A 3 -12.80 -4.69 15.00
CA PHE A 3 -12.79 -3.22 15.04
C PHE A 3 -11.55 -2.60 14.38
N VAL A 4 -10.37 -3.15 14.65
CA VAL A 4 -9.11 -2.66 14.07
C VAL A 4 -9.07 -2.87 12.56
N VAL A 5 -9.55 -4.02 12.08
CA VAL A 5 -9.64 -4.29 10.63
C VAL A 5 -10.59 -3.31 9.94
N HIS A 6 -11.77 -3.04 10.53
CA HIS A 6 -12.69 -2.03 10.01
C HIS A 6 -12.07 -0.64 9.97
N GLU A 7 -11.31 -0.28 11.00
CA GLU A 7 -10.62 1.00 11.05
C GLU A 7 -9.50 1.08 10.00
N CYS A 8 -8.74 0.01 9.77
CA CYS A 8 -7.79 -0.06 8.66
C CYS A 8 -8.47 0.12 7.29
N TRP A 9 -9.63 -0.53 7.08
CA TRP A 9 -10.45 -0.32 5.88
C TRP A 9 -10.93 1.12 5.75
N ARG A 10 -11.32 1.75 6.86
CA ARG A 10 -11.74 3.17 6.88
C ARG A 10 -10.60 4.09 6.44
N GLN A 11 -9.38 3.87 6.95
CA GLN A 11 -8.22 4.66 6.52
C GLN A 11 -7.86 4.41 5.04
N ALA A 12 -7.95 3.16 4.58
CA ALA A 12 -7.73 2.81 3.18
C ALA A 12 -8.74 3.51 2.24
N ALA A 13 -10.01 3.53 2.64
CA ALA A 13 -11.07 4.22 1.90
C ALA A 13 -10.80 5.74 1.82
N PHE A 14 -10.31 6.37 2.88
CA PHE A 14 -9.92 7.78 2.83
C PHE A 14 -8.72 8.03 1.93
N VAL A 15 -7.68 7.18 1.97
CA VAL A 15 -6.54 7.30 1.05
C VAL A 15 -7.00 7.18 -0.40
N TYR A 16 -7.86 6.20 -0.70
CA TYR A 16 -8.46 6.05 -2.02
C TYR A 16 -9.27 7.29 -2.42
N LEU A 17 -10.16 7.78 -1.55
CA LEU A 17 -10.95 8.98 -1.80
C LEU A 17 -10.06 10.19 -2.12
N TYR A 18 -9.04 10.45 -1.30
CA TYR A 18 -8.19 11.62 -1.48
C TYR A 18 -7.29 11.49 -2.71
N MET A 19 -6.62 10.36 -2.90
CA MET A 19 -5.65 10.21 -3.99
C MET A 19 -6.31 9.86 -5.33
N ALA A 20 -7.28 8.95 -5.34
CA ALA A 20 -7.90 8.44 -6.58
C ALA A 20 -9.02 9.34 -7.07
N VAL A 21 -9.89 9.78 -6.16
CA VAL A 21 -11.10 10.55 -6.52
C VAL A 21 -10.79 12.05 -6.53
N CYS A 22 -10.14 12.58 -5.49
CA CYS A 22 -9.78 14.00 -5.45
C CYS A 22 -8.48 14.34 -6.21
N GLY A 23 -7.67 13.34 -6.58
CA GLY A 23 -6.43 13.54 -7.33
C GLY A 23 -5.24 14.04 -6.50
N ASP A 24 -5.31 13.93 -5.17
CA ASP A 24 -4.23 14.43 -4.32
C ASP A 24 -2.94 13.61 -4.45
N PRO A 25 -1.76 14.27 -4.46
CA PRO A 25 -0.51 13.59 -4.25
C PRO A 25 -0.36 13.11 -2.80
N CYS A 26 0.52 12.13 -2.60
CA CYS A 26 0.68 11.48 -1.29
C CYS A 26 1.19 12.41 -0.18
N ASP A 27 1.87 13.49 -0.54
CA ASP A 27 2.47 14.46 0.39
C ASP A 27 1.48 15.54 0.89
N THR A 28 0.24 15.52 0.42
CA THR A 28 -0.80 16.42 0.94
C THR A 28 -1.08 16.16 2.43
N PRO A 29 -1.40 17.20 3.23
CA PRO A 29 -1.61 17.05 4.67
C PRO A 29 -2.62 15.97 5.05
N ARG A 30 -3.77 15.90 4.35
CA ARG A 30 -4.84 14.94 4.64
C ARG A 30 -4.46 13.50 4.30
N VAL A 31 -3.70 13.28 3.22
CA VAL A 31 -3.20 11.94 2.88
C VAL A 31 -2.16 11.49 3.90
N LYS A 32 -1.21 12.36 4.26
CA LYS A 32 -0.20 12.07 5.28
C LYS A 32 -0.80 11.74 6.64
N GLU A 33 -1.80 12.48 7.07
CA GLU A 33 -2.47 12.23 8.35
C GLU A 33 -3.23 10.90 8.34
N THR A 34 -3.98 10.63 7.28
CA THR A 34 -4.71 9.37 7.09
C THR A 34 -3.76 8.18 7.06
N PHE A 35 -2.66 8.30 6.31
CA PHE A 35 -1.64 7.28 6.21
C PHE A 35 -0.94 7.03 7.56
N LYS A 36 -0.63 8.10 8.30
CA LYS A 36 -0.06 7.98 9.65
C LYS A 36 -0.99 7.19 10.56
N ARG A 37 -2.29 7.52 10.59
CA ARG A 37 -3.29 6.77 11.38
C ARG A 37 -3.34 5.30 10.99
N TYR A 38 -3.27 4.99 9.71
CA TYR A 38 -3.16 3.60 9.24
C TYR A 38 -1.91 2.91 9.78
N MET A 39 -0.74 3.56 9.69
CA MET A 39 0.52 2.99 10.18
C MET A 39 0.51 2.77 11.69
N ASP A 40 -0.08 3.70 12.46
CA ASP A 40 -0.24 3.56 13.91
C ASP A 40 -1.09 2.32 14.26
N LEU A 41 -2.19 2.08 13.52
CA LEU A 41 -3.01 0.88 13.66
C LEU A 41 -2.23 -0.38 13.26
N LEU A 42 -1.57 -0.37 12.11
CA LEU A 42 -0.82 -1.52 11.59
C LEU A 42 0.30 -1.93 12.54
N ASN A 43 1.03 -0.96 13.11
CA ASN A 43 2.11 -1.21 14.06
C ASN A 43 1.58 -1.74 15.41
N GLY A 44 0.36 -1.38 15.80
CA GLY A 44 -0.32 -1.93 16.97
C GLY A 44 -0.80 -3.38 16.82
N ILE A 45 -0.83 -3.91 15.59
CA ILE A 45 -1.23 -5.29 15.31
C ILE A 45 0.00 -6.19 15.28
N LYS A 46 0.05 -7.20 16.15
CA LYS A 46 1.12 -8.22 16.09
C LYS A 46 1.13 -8.89 14.70
N PRO A 47 2.28 -8.90 13.98
CA PRO A 47 2.42 -9.63 12.73
C PRO A 47 1.98 -11.09 12.86
N GLY A 48 1.26 -11.58 11.85
CA GLY A 48 0.73 -12.93 11.88
C GLY A 48 -0.34 -13.16 10.82
N ARG A 49 -0.54 -14.43 10.47
CA ARG A 49 -1.35 -14.87 9.34
C ARG A 49 -2.79 -14.31 9.34
N LEU A 50 -3.54 -14.50 10.42
CA LEU A 50 -4.95 -14.09 10.48
C LEU A 50 -5.18 -12.57 10.31
N PRO A 51 -4.50 -11.68 11.04
CA PRO A 51 -4.66 -10.25 10.81
C PRO A 51 -4.15 -9.83 9.43
N ASP A 52 -3.00 -10.37 9.00
CA ASP A 52 -2.37 -9.93 7.75
C ASP A 52 -3.17 -10.41 6.52
N GLU A 53 -3.83 -11.58 6.54
CA GLU A 53 -4.73 -12.05 5.47
C GLU A 53 -5.91 -11.08 5.23
N HIS A 54 -6.46 -10.47 6.29
CA HIS A 54 -7.52 -9.47 6.16
C HIS A 54 -7.01 -8.09 5.73
N LEU A 55 -5.73 -7.81 5.94
CA LEU A 55 -5.09 -6.54 5.58
C LEU A 55 -4.47 -6.58 4.17
N LEU A 56 -4.18 -7.76 3.63
CA LEU A 56 -3.62 -7.93 2.29
C LEU A 56 -4.34 -7.13 1.20
N PRO A 57 -5.69 -7.11 1.09
CA PRO A 57 -6.38 -6.30 0.09
C PRO A 57 -6.27 -4.77 0.34
N ILE A 58 -5.95 -4.35 1.56
CA ILE A 58 -5.76 -2.93 1.92
C ILE A 58 -4.37 -2.45 1.52
N LEU A 59 -3.34 -3.30 1.60
CA LEU A 59 -1.95 -2.93 1.34
C LEU A 59 -1.69 -2.29 -0.04
N PRO A 60 -2.24 -2.78 -1.18
CA PRO A 60 -2.07 -2.09 -2.46
C PRO A 60 -2.76 -0.72 -2.47
N ILE A 61 -3.89 -0.54 -1.79
CA ILE A 61 -4.63 0.74 -1.73
C ILE A 61 -3.86 1.79 -0.92
N ILE A 62 -3.24 1.37 0.19
CA ILE A 62 -2.54 2.29 1.10
C ILE A 62 -1.11 2.59 0.66
N SER A 63 -0.48 1.69 -0.09
CA SER A 63 0.92 1.80 -0.50
C SER A 63 1.33 3.07 -1.26
N PRO A 64 0.47 3.71 -2.10
CA PRO A 64 0.83 4.96 -2.77
C PRO A 64 1.03 6.12 -1.78
N ALA A 65 0.40 6.06 -0.61
CA ALA A 65 0.54 7.08 0.43
C ALA A 65 1.84 6.94 1.25
N ALA A 66 2.62 5.88 1.04
CA ALA A 66 3.85 5.62 1.79
C ALA A 66 5.05 6.42 1.25
N LEU A 67 5.28 7.61 1.82
CA LEU A 67 6.45 8.45 1.46
C LEU A 67 7.77 7.94 2.03
N ARG A 68 7.77 7.46 3.27
CA ARG A 68 9.01 7.16 3.99
C ARG A 68 9.44 5.74 3.70
N ARG A 69 10.74 5.55 3.41
CA ARG A 69 11.33 4.21 3.20
C ARG A 69 11.03 3.23 4.34
N ARG A 70 10.98 3.71 5.60
CA ARG A 70 10.63 2.88 6.76
C ARG A 70 9.20 2.33 6.68
N ASP A 71 8.23 3.17 6.32
CA ASP A 71 6.84 2.75 6.20
C ASP A 71 6.65 1.77 5.04
N ARG A 72 7.33 2.03 3.91
CA ARG A 72 7.40 1.12 2.76
C ARG A 72 7.96 -0.26 3.14
N GLN A 73 9.01 -0.29 3.98
CA GLN A 73 9.60 -1.54 4.47
C GLN A 73 8.64 -2.32 5.36
N VAL A 74 7.88 -1.66 6.25
CA VAL A 74 6.86 -2.31 7.07
C VAL A 74 5.78 -2.95 6.19
N ILE A 75 5.25 -2.21 5.20
CA ILE A 75 4.27 -2.73 4.24
C ILE A 75 4.83 -3.95 3.50
N ARG A 76 6.07 -3.87 3.00
CA ARG A 76 6.75 -4.98 2.32
C ARG A 76 6.84 -6.22 3.22
N GLN A 77 7.28 -6.05 4.47
CA GLN A 77 7.40 -7.15 5.42
C GLN A 77 6.05 -7.80 5.73
N ARG A 78 4.95 -7.03 5.78
CA ARG A 78 3.60 -7.57 5.96
C ARG A 78 3.17 -8.44 4.80
N VAL A 79 3.38 -8.00 3.55
CA VAL A 79 3.08 -8.81 2.36
C VAL A 79 3.94 -10.08 2.31
N LEU A 80 5.24 -9.97 2.63
CA LEU A 80 6.15 -11.13 2.67
C LEU A 80 5.90 -12.06 3.86
N GLY A 81 5.33 -11.58 4.96
CA GLY A 81 4.96 -12.43 6.10
C GLY A 81 3.87 -13.45 5.77
N LEU A 82 3.11 -13.21 4.70
CA LEU A 82 2.01 -14.07 4.22
C LEU A 82 2.44 -15.14 3.21
N TYR A 83 3.74 -15.23 2.91
CA TYR A 83 4.34 -16.03 1.83
C TYR A 83 4.30 -17.56 2.05
N SER A 84 3.58 -18.07 3.06
CA SER A 84 3.79 -19.43 3.58
C SER A 84 2.97 -20.59 2.97
N ARG A 85 2.16 -20.42 1.91
CA ARG A 85 1.70 -21.56 1.06
C ARG A 85 1.10 -21.21 -0.31
N ASP A 86 1.69 -21.82 -1.35
CA ASP A 86 1.37 -22.08 -2.78
C ASP A 86 0.36 -21.23 -3.57
N GLN A 87 -0.78 -20.78 -3.04
CA GLN A 87 -1.79 -20.03 -3.83
C GLN A 87 -1.72 -18.52 -3.64
N THR A 88 -1.28 -18.05 -2.48
CA THR A 88 -1.11 -16.61 -2.17
C THR A 88 0.22 -16.05 -2.68
N TYR A 89 1.14 -16.93 -3.11
CA TYR A 89 2.49 -16.60 -3.54
C TYR A 89 2.53 -15.65 -4.74
N VAL A 90 1.76 -15.95 -5.79
CA VAL A 90 1.77 -15.18 -7.05
C VAL A 90 1.16 -13.79 -6.85
N ALA A 91 0.04 -13.71 -6.13
CA ALA A 91 -0.63 -12.44 -5.82
C ALA A 91 0.26 -11.53 -4.96
N ASN A 92 0.91 -12.08 -3.93
CA ASN A 92 1.81 -11.32 -3.06
C ASN A 92 3.04 -10.80 -3.82
N THR A 93 3.61 -11.61 -4.71
CA THR A 93 4.75 -11.23 -5.54
C THR A 93 4.38 -10.10 -6.50
N TRP A 94 3.20 -10.17 -7.11
CA TRP A 94 2.70 -9.11 -7.99
C TRP A 94 2.47 -7.79 -7.23
N ILE A 95 1.88 -7.84 -6.03
CA ILE A 95 1.69 -6.65 -5.18
C ILE A 95 3.04 -5.99 -4.87
N ILE A 96 4.05 -6.76 -4.44
CA ILE A 96 5.38 -6.23 -4.16
C ILE A 96 6.00 -5.61 -5.41
N PHE A 97 5.91 -6.29 -6.55
CA PHE A 97 6.46 -5.78 -7.81
C PHE A 97 5.86 -4.43 -8.21
N VAL A 98 4.53 -4.29 -8.10
CA VAL A 98 3.83 -3.05 -8.45
C VAL A 98 4.22 -1.92 -7.48
N ILE A 99 4.15 -2.15 -6.16
CA ILE A 99 4.45 -1.10 -5.17
C ILE A 99 5.91 -0.63 -5.26
N ASP A 100 6.85 -1.57 -5.42
CA ASP A 100 8.27 -1.25 -5.54
C ASP A 100 8.55 -0.47 -6.83
N GLY A 101 7.94 -0.90 -7.95
CA GLY A 101 8.11 -0.22 -9.23
C GLY A 101 7.58 1.21 -9.20
N VAL A 102 6.41 1.43 -8.58
CA VAL A 102 5.87 2.78 -8.37
C VAL A 102 6.80 3.62 -7.52
N TRP A 103 7.21 3.14 -6.35
CA TRP A 103 8.08 3.88 -5.44
C TRP A 103 9.43 4.21 -6.08
N ALA A 104 10.05 3.25 -6.75
CA ALA A 104 11.33 3.46 -7.43
C ALA A 104 11.23 4.54 -8.52
N ARG A 105 10.15 4.50 -9.31
CA ARG A 105 9.91 5.50 -10.37
C ARG A 105 9.70 6.89 -9.77
N THR A 106 8.81 7.04 -8.79
CA THR A 106 8.52 8.34 -8.19
C THR A 106 9.71 8.91 -7.43
N ASP A 107 10.51 8.06 -6.79
CA ASP A 107 11.76 8.48 -6.13
C ASP A 107 12.79 8.97 -7.17
N ALA A 108 12.94 8.26 -8.30
CA ALA A 108 13.86 8.66 -9.38
C ALA A 108 13.44 9.98 -10.05
N GLU A 109 12.13 10.22 -10.15
CA GLU A 109 11.56 11.46 -10.69
C GLU A 109 11.51 12.60 -9.66
N GLY A 110 11.85 12.34 -8.39
CA GLY A 110 11.89 13.35 -7.33
C GLY A 110 10.52 13.96 -6.99
N ARG A 111 9.42 13.23 -7.25
CA ARG A 111 8.05 13.74 -7.07
C ARG A 111 7.22 12.84 -6.15
N PRO A 112 6.16 13.38 -5.50
CA PRO A 112 5.23 12.56 -4.75
C PRO A 112 4.48 11.58 -5.66
N THR A 113 4.13 10.44 -5.09
CA THR A 113 3.28 9.43 -5.72
C THR A 113 1.84 9.95 -5.85
N THR A 114 1.22 9.67 -6.98
CA THR A 114 -0.20 9.93 -7.24
C THR A 114 -0.94 8.62 -7.46
N TRP A 115 -2.27 8.62 -7.42
CA TRP A 115 -3.03 7.40 -7.73
C TRP A 115 -2.82 6.91 -9.17
N ALA A 116 -2.59 7.83 -10.11
CA ALA A 116 -2.33 7.50 -11.52
C ALA A 116 -1.08 6.64 -11.71
N ASP A 117 -0.07 6.79 -10.84
CA ASP A 117 1.12 5.95 -10.85
C ASP A 117 0.80 4.47 -10.60
N PHE A 118 -0.25 4.21 -9.84
CA PHE A 118 -0.68 2.90 -9.39
C PHE A 118 -1.74 2.29 -10.30
N ALA A 119 -2.66 3.13 -10.81
CA ALA A 119 -3.70 2.73 -11.76
C ALA A 119 -3.16 2.29 -13.13
N MET A 120 -1.90 2.64 -13.45
CA MET A 120 -1.24 2.24 -14.70
C MET A 120 -0.06 1.27 -14.48
N PRO A 121 -0.30 -0.05 -14.50
CA PRO A 121 0.76 -1.01 -14.81
C PRO A 121 0.77 -1.48 -16.29
N HIS A 122 -0.26 -1.16 -17.09
CA HIS A 122 -0.52 -1.93 -18.32
C HIS A 122 0.10 -1.45 -19.65
N LYS A 123 0.73 -0.25 -19.74
CA LYS A 123 1.22 0.25 -21.04
C LYS A 123 2.69 -0.05 -21.38
N ARG A 124 3.45 -0.72 -20.52
CA ARG A 124 4.90 -0.97 -20.76
C ARG A 124 5.37 -2.41 -20.68
N ILE A 125 4.46 -3.39 -20.52
CA ILE A 125 4.81 -4.82 -20.44
C ILE A 125 4.21 -5.61 -21.63
N VAL A 126 4.23 -5.03 -22.83
CA VAL A 126 4.08 -5.76 -24.09
C VAL A 126 5.10 -5.19 -25.07
N ASN A 127 6.35 -5.60 -24.89
CA ASN A 127 7.42 -5.52 -25.89
C ASN A 127 8.51 -6.51 -25.41
N VAL A 128 8.15 -7.78 -25.44
CA VAL A 128 9.07 -8.92 -25.55
C VAL A 128 8.49 -9.81 -26.63
#